data_AF-A0A929BPR7-F1
#
_entry.id   AF-A0A929BPR7-F1
#
_cell.length_a   1.000
_cell.length_b   1.000
_cell.length_c   1.000
_cell.angle_alpha   90.00
_cell.angle_beta   90.00
_cell.angle_gamma   90.00
#
_symmetry.space_group_name_H-M   'P 1'
#
loop_
_entity.id
_entity.type
_entity.pdbx_description
1 polymer ?
#
loop_
_entity_poly.entity_id
_entity_poly.type
_entity_poly.pdbx_seq_one_letter_code
_entity_poly.pdbx_strand_id
1 'polypeptide(L)'
;MEQQDKAQIIPIIGARTLNQIKDNLGVLDFELSPDQLLETGELSDFQVGFPWSFLHEEYVLELVHGKTYSKYNLHRRIKDY
;
A
#
# COMPACT_ATOMS: atom_id res chain seq x y z
N MET A 1 -6.31 -0.12 17.15
CA MET A 1 -6.40 1.13 16.39
C MET A 1 -5.20 1.97 16.79
N GLU A 2 -4.45 2.51 15.82
CA GLU A 2 -3.41 3.55 15.93
C GLU A 2 -2.15 3.17 15.14
N GLN A 3 -2.23 3.36 13.82
CA GLN A 3 -1.04 3.63 13.02
C GLN A 3 -1.40 4.51 11.82
N GLN A 4 -1.81 5.76 12.09
CA GLN A 4 -1.87 6.80 11.04
C GLN A 4 -0.93 7.99 11.32
N ASP A 5 -0.49 8.21 12.56
CA ASP A 5 0.18 9.47 12.92
C ASP A 5 1.66 9.64 12.53
N LYS A 6 2.29 8.76 11.75
CA LYS A 6 3.73 8.90 11.44
C LYS A 6 4.22 8.68 10.02
N ALA A 7 3.35 8.39 9.06
CA ALA A 7 3.76 8.35 7.66
C ALA A 7 3.08 9.48 6.89
N GLN A 8 3.84 10.48 6.42
CA GLN A 8 3.34 11.41 5.42
C GLN A 8 3.06 10.61 4.14
N ILE A 9 1.80 10.28 3.90
CA ILE A 9 1.37 9.58 2.68
C ILE A 9 1.22 10.62 1.58
N ILE A 10 2.07 10.53 0.56
CA ILE A 10 1.93 11.32 -0.67
C ILE A 10 1.43 10.35 -1.76
N PRO A 11 0.14 10.40 -2.15
CA PRO A 11 -0.40 9.48 -3.13
C PRO A 11 0.19 9.74 -4.51
N ILE A 12 0.56 8.67 -5.22
CA ILE A 12 0.95 8.76 -6.63
C ILE A 12 -0.32 8.66 -7.47
N ILE A 13 -0.62 9.72 -8.23
CA ILE A 13 -1.82 9.81 -9.05
C ILE A 13 -1.45 9.61 -10.52
N GLY A 14 -2.07 8.62 -11.17
CA GLY A 14 -1.95 8.40 -12.62
C GLY A 14 -3.20 8.88 -13.35
N ALA A 15 -3.03 9.65 -14.43
CA ALA A 15 -4.12 10.06 -15.31
C ALA A 15 -3.63 10.17 -16.75
N ARG A 16 -4.51 9.86 -17.70
CA ARG A 16 -4.26 9.96 -19.16
C ARG A 16 -5.08 11.06 -19.82
N THR A 17 -6.04 11.64 -19.10
CA THR A 17 -6.91 12.71 -19.59
C THR A 17 -7.02 13.84 -18.58
N LEU A 18 -7.41 15.02 -19.05
CA LEU A 18 -7.62 16.18 -18.18
C LEU A 18 -8.73 15.94 -17.15
N ASN A 19 -9.82 15.26 -17.53
CA ASN A 19 -10.91 15.00 -16.61
C ASN A 19 -10.47 14.12 -15.44
N GLN A 20 -9.67 13.08 -15.71
CA GLN A 20 -9.12 12.22 -14.64
C GLN A 20 -8.26 13.02 -13.65
N ILE A 21 -7.45 13.99 -14.13
CA ILE A 21 -6.69 14.87 -13.24
C ILE A 21 -7.63 15.69 -12.36
N LYS A 22 -8.66 16.31 -12.97
CA LYS A 22 -9.62 17.14 -12.23
C LYS A 22 -10.38 16.32 -11.17
N ASP A 23 -10.84 15.14 -11.54
CA ASP A 23 -11.57 14.25 -10.64
C ASP A 23 -10.68 13.81 -9.46
N ASN A 24 -9.42 13.43 -9.72
CA ASN A 24 -8.47 13.06 -8.67
C ASN A 24 -8.13 14.23 -7.73
N LEU A 25 -8.01 15.45 -8.26
CA LEU A 25 -7.73 16.65 -7.46
C LEU A 25 -8.95 17.18 -6.70
N GLY A 26 -10.17 16.78 -7.09
CA GLY A 26 -11.40 17.12 -6.38
C GLY A 26 -11.44 16.60 -4.93
N VAL A 27 -10.54 15.69 -4.55
CA VAL A 27 -10.32 15.28 -3.16
C VAL A 27 -9.97 16.44 -2.23
N LEU A 28 -9.45 17.54 -2.77
CA LEU A 28 -9.10 18.73 -1.98
C LEU A 28 -10.33 19.56 -1.58
N ASP A 29 -11.49 19.28 -2.18
CA ASP A 29 -12.72 20.05 -1.97
C ASP A 29 -13.64 19.44 -0.89
N PHE A 30 -13.29 18.28 -0.33
CA PHE A 30 -14.10 17.62 0.69
C PHE A 30 -13.27 16.81 1.68
N GLU A 31 -13.89 16.49 2.82
CA GLU A 31 -13.34 15.58 3.82
C GLU A 31 -14.34 14.46 4.10
N LEU A 32 -13.84 13.27 4.39
CA LEU A 32 -14.68 12.14 4.79
C LEU A 32 -14.96 12.22 6.30
N SER A 33 -16.19 11.92 6.71
CA SER A 33 -16.52 11.84 8.14
C SER A 33 -15.82 10.64 8.80
N PRO A 34 -15.64 10.67 10.13
CA PRO A 34 -15.08 9.52 10.85
C PRO A 34 -15.83 8.21 10.59
N ASP A 35 -17.16 8.27 10.48
CA ASP A 35 -18.00 7.09 10.21
C ASP A 35 -17.78 6.55 8.79
N GLN A 36 -17.63 7.43 7.79
CA GLN A 36 -17.34 7.04 6.40
C GLN A 36 -15.93 6.43 6.26
N LEU A 37 -14.96 6.94 7.02
CA LEU A 37 -13.62 6.37 7.08
C LEU A 37 -13.61 4.98 7.74
N LEU A 38 -14.43 4.79 8.78
CA LEU A 38 -14.56 3.50 9.44
C LEU A 38 -15.16 2.45 8.50
N GLU A 39 -16.26 2.79 7.82
CA GLU A 39 -16.94 1.89 6.87
C GLU A 39 -16.03 1.45 5.72
N THR A 40 -15.24 2.37 5.17
CA THR A 40 -14.27 2.04 4.10
C THR A 40 -13.11 1.16 4.59
N GLY A 41 -12.73 1.27 5.86
CA GLY A 41 -11.72 0.41 6.48
C GLY A 41 -12.21 -1.03 6.71
N GLU A 42 -13.46 -1.21 7.11
CA GLU A 42 -14.04 -2.53 7.42
C GLU A 42 -14.23 -3.41 6.17
N LEU A 43 -14.40 -2.80 4.99
CA LEU A 43 -14.50 -3.51 3.71
C LEU A 43 -13.14 -3.96 3.15
N SER A 44 -12.04 -3.50 3.73
CA SER A 44 -10.68 -3.75 3.24
C SER A 44 -10.11 -5.08 3.76
N ASP A 45 -10.81 -6.21 3.58
CA ASP A 45 -10.24 -7.55 3.78
C ASP A 45 -9.43 -7.98 2.54
N PHE A 46 -8.38 -7.22 2.24
CA PHE A 46 -7.50 -7.53 1.12
C PHE A 46 -6.59 -8.70 1.49
N GLN A 47 -6.94 -9.89 1.01
CA GLN A 47 -6.09 -11.06 1.15
C GLN A 47 -5.03 -11.10 0.05
N VAL A 48 -3.77 -11.07 0.48
CA VAL A 48 -2.61 -11.20 -0.39
C VAL A 48 -2.56 -12.63 -0.94
N GLY A 49 -3.09 -12.82 -2.14
CA GLY A 49 -3.12 -14.13 -2.81
C GLY A 49 -1.84 -14.49 -3.57
N PHE A 50 -1.91 -15.60 -4.29
CA PHE A 50 -0.91 -16.00 -5.28
C PHE A 50 -0.93 -15.02 -6.49
N PRO A 51 0.23 -14.66 -7.09
CA PRO A 51 1.59 -15.13 -6.79
C PRO A 51 2.32 -14.33 -5.71
N TRP A 52 1.72 -13.27 -5.19
CA TRP A 52 2.41 -12.34 -4.30
C TRP A 52 2.84 -13.00 -2.99
N SER A 53 1.96 -13.76 -2.34
CA SER A 53 2.30 -14.51 -1.12
C SER A 53 3.46 -15.48 -1.34
N PHE A 54 3.42 -16.25 -2.44
CA PHE A 54 4.49 -17.17 -2.83
C PHE A 54 5.83 -16.46 -3.07
N LEU A 55 5.83 -15.33 -3.77
CA LEU A 55 7.05 -14.55 -4.04
C LEU A 55 7.71 -13.98 -2.76
N HIS A 56 6.96 -13.89 -1.67
CA HIS A 56 7.44 -13.39 -0.38
C HIS A 56 7.89 -14.49 0.58
N GLU A 57 7.76 -15.77 0.20
CA GLU A 57 8.35 -16.87 0.98
C GLU A 57 9.88 -16.75 1.01
N GLU A 58 10.47 -16.95 2.19
CA GLU A 58 11.91 -16.79 2.42
C GLU A 58 12.76 -17.60 1.42
N TYR A 59 12.36 -18.85 1.17
CA TYR A 59 13.03 -19.71 0.20
C TYR A 59 12.98 -19.15 -1.23
N VAL A 60 11.85 -18.58 -1.65
CA VAL A 60 11.68 -18.01 -2.99
C VAL A 60 12.50 -16.73 -3.15
N LEU A 61 12.49 -15.86 -2.13
CA LEU A 61 13.32 -14.66 -2.10
C LEU A 61 14.82 -15.00 -2.16
N GLU A 62 15.27 -15.96 -1.34
CA GLU A 62 16.66 -16.40 -1.34
C GLU A 62 17.07 -17.02 -2.69
N LEU A 63 16.18 -17.78 -3.34
CA LEU A 63 16.44 -18.34 -4.67
C LEU A 63 16.58 -17.24 -5.74
N VAL A 64 15.62 -16.31 -5.81
CA VAL A 64 15.59 -15.23 -6.81
C VAL A 64 16.76 -14.26 -6.63
N HIS A 65 17.12 -13.98 -5.39
CA HIS A 65 18.20 -13.04 -5.04
C HIS A 65 19.56 -13.72 -4.85
N GLY A 66 19.72 -14.99 -5.23
CA GLY A 66 21.00 -15.70 -5.19
C GLY A 66 21.62 -15.74 -3.79
N LYS A 67 20.78 -15.88 -2.75
CA LYS A 67 21.12 -15.86 -1.33
C LYS A 67 21.69 -14.54 -0.80
N THR A 68 21.33 -13.42 -1.43
CA THR A 68 21.80 -12.08 -1.03
C THR A 68 20.70 -11.18 -0.50
N TYR A 69 19.46 -11.66 -0.40
CA TYR A 69 18.31 -10.86 0.04
C TYR A 69 18.54 -10.25 1.44
N SER A 70 19.12 -11.02 2.36
CA SER A 70 19.51 -10.58 3.70
C SER A 70 20.47 -9.37 3.74
N LYS A 71 21.16 -9.06 2.63
CA LYS A 71 22.07 -7.91 2.52
C LYS A 71 21.37 -6.62 2.14
N TYR A 72 20.08 -6.66 1.80
CA TYR A 72 19.33 -5.47 1.40
C TYR A 72 18.98 -4.60 2.60
N ASN A 73 19.36 -3.32 2.54
CA ASN A 73 18.96 -2.31 3.50
C ASN A 73 17.56 -1.78 3.13
N LEU A 74 16.53 -2.53 3.53
CA LEU A 74 15.14 -2.13 3.34
C LEU A 74 14.77 -1.08 4.40
N HIS A 75 14.73 0.19 3.99
CA HIS A 75 14.33 1.31 4.86
C HIS A 75 12.88 1.17 5.37
N ARG A 76 12.05 0.43 4.64
CA ARG A 76 10.74 -0.07 5.10
C ARG A 76 10.73 -1.57 4.92
N ARG A 77 11.01 -2.32 5.99
CA ARG A 77 10.57 -3.72 6.04
C ARG A 77 9.05 -3.69 6.14
N ILE A 78 8.38 -4.28 5.16
CA ILE A 78 6.96 -4.62 5.30
C ILE A 78 6.93 -5.61 6.46
N LYS A 79 6.47 -5.16 7.63
CA LYS A 79 6.24 -6.06 8.77
C LYS A 79 5.06 -6.93 8.39
N ASP A 80 5.30 -8.24 8.46
CA ASP A 80 4.36 -9.31 8.79
C ASP A 80 2.90 -9.08 8.35
N TYR A 81 2.51 -9.76 7.27
CA TYR A 81 1.12 -10.15 7.02
C TYR A 81 0.82 -11.45 7.75
#